data_AF-C3ZP02-F1
#
_entry.id   AF-C3ZP02-F1
#
_cell.length_a   1.000
_cell.length_b   1.000
_cell.length_c   1.000
_cell.angle_alpha   90.00
_cell.angle_beta   90.00
_cell.angle_gamma   90.00
#
_symmetry.space_group_name_H-M   'P 1'
#
loop_
_entity.id
_entity.type
_entity.pdbx_description
1 polymer ?
#
loop_
_entity_poly.entity_id
_entity_poly.type
_entity_poly.pdbx_seq_one_letter_code
_entity_poly.pdbx_strand_id
1 'polypeptide(L)' 'MSTLNKHLAKHTGEKPYMCGECGYRATQKVHLAKHMRTHTGDKPYKCDQCNYSSATKSNLNNHCKTH' A
#
# COMPACT_ATOMS: atom_id res chain seq x y z
N MET A 1 3.02 -20.65 5.02
CA MET A 1 3.83 -19.56 4.45
C MET A 1 4.40 -18.68 5.57
N SER A 2 5.48 -19.16 6.18
CA SER A 2 6.10 -18.64 7.40
C SER A 2 6.78 -17.28 7.17
N THR A 3 6.85 -16.44 8.21
CA THR A 3 7.47 -15.10 8.21
C THR A 3 8.90 -15.08 7.64
N LEU A 4 9.63 -16.19 7.76
CA LEU A 4 10.96 -16.40 7.19
C LEU A 4 10.98 -16.28 5.65
N ASN A 5 10.01 -16.88 4.96
CA ASN A 5 9.91 -16.79 3.49
C ASN A 5 9.60 -15.36 3.02
N LYS A 6 8.79 -14.62 3.78
CA LYS A 6 8.52 -13.20 3.51
C LYS A 6 9.76 -12.33 3.70
N HIS A 7 10.62 -12.68 4.66
CA HIS A 7 11.88 -11.98 4.92
C HIS A 7 12.90 -12.26 3.79
N LEU A 8 13.08 -13.52 3.39
CA LEU A 8 13.97 -13.87 2.28
C LEU A 8 13.56 -13.25 0.94
N ALA A 9 12.26 -13.19 0.63
CA ALA A 9 11.77 -12.53 -0.59
C ALA A 9 12.17 -11.04 -0.68
N LYS A 10 12.43 -10.39 0.47
CA LYS A 10 12.91 -9.01 0.51
C LYS A 10 14.40 -8.90 0.15
N HIS A 11 15.19 -9.95 0.43
CA HIS A 11 16.62 -10.02 0.08
C HIS A 11 16.86 -10.46 -1.36
N THR A 12 16.03 -11.36 -1.90
CA THR A 12 16.14 -11.84 -3.29
C THR A 12 15.57 -10.87 -4.31
N GLY A 13 14.83 -9.86 -3.87
CA GLY A 13 14.11 -8.94 -4.76
C GLY A 13 12.89 -9.57 -5.44
N GLU A 14 12.52 -10.79 -5.05
CA GLU A 14 11.35 -11.48 -5.57
C GLU A 14 10.08 -10.74 -5.14
N LYS A 15 9.40 -10.17 -6.14
CA LYS A 15 8.11 -9.52 -6.00
C LYS A 15 7.06 -10.37 -6.71
N PRO A 16 6.55 -11.43 -6.07
CA PRO A 16 5.68 -12.41 -6.72
C PRO A 16 4.30 -11.83 -7.08
N TYR A 17 3.89 -10.72 -6.46
CA TYR A 17 2.60 -10.10 -6.71
C TYR A 17 2.78 -8.98 -7.75
N MET A 18 2.15 -9.11 -8.92
CA MET A 18 2.21 -8.12 -10.00
C MET A 18 0.85 -7.44 -10.20
N CYS A 19 0.85 -6.13 -10.45
CA CYS A 19 -0.28 -5.35 -10.92
C CYS A 19 -0.44 -5.57 -12.42
N GLY A 20 -1.62 -6.03 -12.84
CA GLY A 20 -1.93 -6.25 -14.25
C GLY A 20 -2.08 -4.96 -15.06
N GLU A 21 -2.35 -3.81 -14.40
CA GLU A 21 -2.61 -2.55 -15.09
C GLU A 21 -1.32 -1.78 -15.45
N CYS A 22 -0.29 -1.84 -14.60
CA CYS A 22 0.95 -1.06 -14.80
C CYS A 22 2.24 -1.87 -14.59
N GLY A 23 2.14 -3.18 -14.34
CA GLY A 23 3.30 -4.04 -14.12
C GLY A 23 4.00 -3.84 -12.76
N TYR A 24 3.48 -2.96 -11.88
CA TYR A 24 4.02 -2.76 -10.53
C TYR A 24 4.10 -4.09 -9.77
N ARG A 25 5.26 -4.39 -9.17
CA ARG A 25 5.43 -5.62 -8.40
C ARG A 25 5.57 -5.33 -6.91
N ALA A 26 4.94 -6.15 -6.09
CA ALA A 26 4.97 -6.10 -4.64
C ALA A 26 5.47 -7.42 -4.04
N THR A 27 6.13 -7.32 -2.90
CA THR A 27 6.58 -8.49 -2.12
C THR A 27 5.44 -9.16 -1.35
N GLN A 28 4.33 -8.44 -1.11
CA GLN A 28 3.18 -8.94 -0.37
C GLN A 28 1.87 -8.55 -1.04
N LYS A 29 0.86 -9.42 -0.95
CA LYS A 29 -0.49 -9.18 -1.49
C LYS A 29 -1.13 -7.89 -0.94
N VAL A 30 -0.92 -7.58 0.34
CA VAL A 30 -1.46 -6.35 0.97
C VAL A 30 -0.91 -5.08 0.33
N HIS A 31 0.36 -5.09 -0.09
CA HIS A 31 0.98 -3.95 -0.77
C HIS A 31 0.43 -3.81 -2.20
N LEU A 32 0.21 -4.93 -2.91
CA LEU A 32 -0.45 -4.90 -4.21
C LEU A 32 -1.89 -4.37 -4.10
N ALA A 33 -2.67 -4.86 -3.14
CA ALA A 33 -4.04 -4.40 -2.92
C ALA A 33 -4.11 -2.90 -2.58
N LYS A 34 -3.19 -2.41 -1.73
CA LYS A 34 -3.06 -0.97 -1.44
C LYS A 34 -2.65 -0.18 -2.69
N HIS A 35 -1.79 -0.73 -3.53
CA HIS A 35 -1.42 -0.13 -4.81
C HIS A 35 -2.62 -0.05 -5.77
N MET A 36 -3.49 -1.07 -5.84
CA MET A 36 -4.68 -1.00 -6.71
C MET A 36 -5.59 0.20 -6.42
N ARG A 37 -5.59 0.70 -5.18
CA ARG A 37 -6.32 1.93 -4.81
C ARG A 37 -5.83 3.18 -5.56
N THR A 38 -4.59 3.19 -6.07
CA THR A 38 -4.09 4.30 -6.89
C THR A 38 -4.70 4.31 -8.28
N HIS A 39 -5.12 3.14 -8.78
CA HIS A 39 -5.81 3.01 -10.06
C HIS A 39 -7.29 3.36 -9.93
N THR A 40 -7.95 2.86 -8.89
CA THR A 40 -9.38 3.10 -8.67
C THR A 40 -9.68 4.48 -8.07
N GLY A 41 -8.66 5.17 -7.53
CA GLY A 41 -8.85 6.41 -6.78
C GLY A 41 -9.48 6.20 -5.40
N ASP A 42 -9.59 4.95 -4.93
CA ASP A 42 -10.18 4.62 -3.63
C ASP A 42 -9.36 5.21 -2.47
N LYS A 43 -9.99 6.08 -1.69
CA LYS A 43 -9.40 6.77 -0.54
C LYS A 43 -10.29 6.57 0.70
N PRO A 44 -10.25 5.38 1.32
CA PRO A 44 -11.16 5.04 2.40
C PRO A 44 -10.79 5.74 3.72
N TYR A 45 -9.57 6.28 3.84
CA TYR A 45 -9.12 6.95 5.05
C TYR A 45 -9.31 8.45 4.90
N LYS A 46 -10.29 9.01 5.61
CA LYS A 46 -10.61 10.44 5.61
C LYS A 46 -10.03 11.11 6.85
N CYS A 47 -9.61 12.37 6.71
CA CYS A 47 -9.26 13.20 7.85
C CYS A 47 -10.53 13.79 8.45
N ASP A 48 -10.63 13.82 9.78
CA ASP A 48 -11.78 14.39 10.47
C ASP A 48 -11.68 15.91 10.64
N GLN A 49 -10.49 16.48 10.43
CA GLN A 49 -10.23 17.93 10.60
C GLN A 49 -10.24 18.70 9.27
N CYS A 50 -10.16 18.01 8.13
CA CYS A 50 -10.22 18.65 6.81
C CYS A 50 -10.67 17.66 5.72
N ASN A 51 -10.84 18.14 4.48
CA ASN A 51 -11.28 17.32 3.34
C ASN A 51 -10.20 16.39 2.75
N TYR A 52 -9.07 16.21 3.43
CA TYR A 52 -8.02 15.31 2.98
C TYR A 52 -8.45 13.85 3.12
N SER A 53 -8.17 13.04 2.10
CA SER A 53 -8.40 11.59 2.12
C SER A 53 -7.23 10.86 1.48
N SER A 54 -6.95 9.65 1.96
CA SER A 54 -5.84 8.83 1.49
C SER A 54 -6.22 7.37 1.26
N ALA A 55 -5.50 6.73 0.34
CA ALA A 55 -5.58 5.28 0.10
C ALA A 55 -5.01 4.45 1.25
N THR A 56 -4.31 5.07 2.21
CA THR A 56 -3.50 4.38 3.21
C THR A 56 -3.51 5.05 4.58
N LYS A 57 -3.66 4.25 5.64
CA LYS A 57 -3.71 4.73 7.03
C LYS A 57 -2.45 5.47 7.45
N SER A 58 -1.26 5.00 7.02
CA SER A 58 0.02 5.66 7.36
C SER A 58 0.11 7.07 6.78
N ASN A 59 -0.39 7.26 5.56
CA ASN A 59 -0.44 8.58 4.93
C ASN A 59 -1.43 9.50 5.66
N LEU A 60 -2.62 8.99 6.01
CA LEU A 60 -3.57 9.75 6.84
C LEU A 60 -2.94 10.16 8.16
N ASN A 61 -2.30 9.22 8.87
CA ASN A 61 -1.67 9.49 10.16
C ASN A 61 -0.57 10.55 10.06
N ASN A 62 0.25 10.52 9.01
CA ASN A 62 1.26 11.56 8.79
C ASN A 62 0.62 12.91 8.45
N HIS A 63 -0.44 12.92 7.65
CA HIS A 63 -1.20 14.14 7.38
C HIS A 63 -1.84 14.70 8.66
N CYS A 64 -2.39 13.86 9.54
CA CYS A 64 -2.99 14.34 10.79
C CYS A 64 -1.97 15.00 11.73
N LYS A 65 -0.67 14.74 11.57
CA LYS A 65 0.40 15.43 12.32
C LYS A 65 0.73 16.82 11.79
N THR A 66 0.21 17.19 10.61
CA THR A 66 0.40 18.53 10.04
C THR A 66 -0.69 19.52 10.43
N HIS A 67 -1.70 19.04 11.17
CA HIS A 67 -2.61 19.90 11.93
C HIS A 67 -1.95 20.29 13.24
#